data_AF-A0A2A1ZPQ5-F1
#
_entry.id   AF-A0A2A1ZPQ5-F1
#
_cell.length_a   1.000
_cell.length_b   1.000
_cell.length_c   1.000
_cell.angle_alpha   90.00
_cell.angle_beta   90.00
_cell.angle_gamma   90.00
#
_symmetry.space_group_name_H-M   'P 1'
#
loop_
_entity.id
_entity.type
_entity.pdbx_description
1 polymer ?
#
loop_
_entity_poly.entity_id
_entity_poly.type
_entity_poly.pdbx_seq_one_letter_code
_entity_poly.pdbx_strand_id
1 'polypeptide(L)'
;MEVKFLDECNKHYVKQFPNLRELSLDDKKVDKFISNKSNICFFVVEESKVIGLSWGYVLERMDNESMLYIHSVDVLLTHRNKGVGQLMINAYLNYQKENHLRNTFLITDEDNIPANKLYQKPEHFLETKKNLYFYK
;
A
#
# COMPACT_ATOMS: atom_id res chain seq x y z
N MET A 1 14.23 -10.39 -2.48
CA MET A 1 13.08 -9.46 -2.56
C MET A 1 13.56 -8.04 -2.30
N GLU A 2 13.16 -7.10 -3.14
CA GLU A 2 13.46 -5.67 -3.01
C GLU A 2 12.15 -4.88 -3.02
N VAL A 3 11.96 -3.96 -2.08
CA VAL A 3 10.82 -3.03 -2.08
C VAL A 3 11.22 -1.75 -2.82
N LYS A 4 10.36 -1.28 -3.72
CA LYS A 4 10.56 -0.05 -4.52
C LYS A 4 9.36 0.87 -4.39
N PHE A 5 9.62 2.18 -4.35
CA PHE A 5 8.60 3.22 -4.51
C PHE A 5 8.27 3.39 -5.99
N LEU A 6 7.00 3.52 -6.35
CA LEU A 6 6.57 3.70 -7.74
C LEU A 6 6.86 5.12 -8.23
N ASP A 7 7.65 5.24 -9.28
CA ASP A 7 8.01 6.52 -9.91
C ASP A 7 8.10 6.41 -11.43
N GLU A 8 8.44 7.52 -12.09
CA GLU A 8 8.61 7.59 -13.55
C GLU A 8 9.63 6.59 -14.12
N CYS A 9 10.68 6.27 -13.36
CA CYS A 9 11.77 5.39 -13.81
C CYS A 9 11.34 3.92 -13.78
N ASN A 10 10.41 3.55 -12.90
CA ASN A 10 10.06 2.15 -12.64
C ASN A 10 8.58 1.81 -12.87
N LYS A 11 7.76 2.75 -13.35
CA LYS A 11 6.32 2.58 -13.64
C LYS A 11 5.97 1.42 -14.56
N HIS A 12 6.89 0.97 -15.41
CA HIS A 12 6.65 -0.16 -16.30
C HIS A 12 6.52 -1.50 -15.55
N TYR A 13 7.07 -1.63 -14.34
CA TYR A 13 7.03 -2.87 -13.55
C TYR A 13 5.62 -3.21 -13.08
N VAL A 14 4.83 -2.23 -12.62
CA VAL A 14 3.54 -2.52 -11.97
C VAL A 14 2.51 -3.12 -12.92
N LYS A 15 2.68 -2.93 -14.24
CA LYS A 15 1.86 -3.59 -15.27
C LYS A 15 2.04 -5.11 -15.33
N GLN A 16 3.13 -5.63 -14.76
CA GLN A 16 3.36 -7.08 -14.66
C GLN A 16 2.53 -7.72 -13.55
N PHE A 17 2.01 -6.94 -12.59
CA PHE A 17 1.25 -7.48 -11.49
C PHE A 17 -0.17 -7.83 -11.99
N PRO A 18 -0.56 -9.11 -11.96
CA PRO A 18 -1.80 -9.57 -12.58
C PRO A 18 -3.03 -9.05 -11.81
N ASN A 19 -3.97 -8.47 -12.56
CA ASN A 19 -5.35 -8.16 -12.15
C ASN A 19 -5.49 -7.75 -10.67
N LEU A 20 -5.03 -6.54 -10.37
CA LEU A 20 -5.14 -5.92 -9.06
C LEU A 20 -6.61 -5.65 -8.71
N ARG A 21 -7.31 -6.64 -8.16
CA ARG A 21 -8.74 -6.54 -7.78
C ARG A 21 -9.60 -5.91 -8.89
N GLU A 22 -9.50 -6.45 -10.11
CA GLU A 22 -10.25 -5.98 -11.30
C GLU A 22 -9.79 -4.62 -11.88
N LEU A 23 -8.75 -3.99 -11.34
CA LEU A 23 -8.19 -2.77 -11.91
C LEU A 23 -7.39 -3.09 -13.18
N SER A 24 -7.86 -2.55 -14.32
CA SER A 24 -7.05 -2.42 -15.53
C SER A 24 -6.13 -1.21 -15.39
N LEU A 25 -4.83 -1.47 -15.22
CA LEU A 25 -3.77 -0.46 -15.24
C LEU A 25 -3.27 -0.27 -16.67
N ASP A 26 -3.41 0.95 -17.18
CA ASP A 26 -2.80 1.40 -18.43
C ASP A 26 -1.81 2.53 -18.14
N ASP A 27 -0.96 2.86 -19.11
CA ASP A 27 0.09 3.87 -18.94
C ASP A 27 -0.49 5.23 -18.52
N LYS A 28 -1.63 5.65 -19.07
CA LYS A 28 -2.25 6.94 -18.71
C LYS A 28 -2.71 6.97 -17.26
N LYS A 29 -3.28 5.87 -16.76
CA LYS A 29 -3.72 5.77 -15.36
C LYS A 29 -2.53 5.76 -14.41
N VAL A 30 -1.46 5.05 -14.76
CA VAL A 30 -0.23 5.00 -13.95
C VAL A 30 0.43 6.38 -13.93
N ASP A 31 0.57 7.04 -15.09
CA ASP A 31 1.13 8.40 -15.20
C ASP A 31 0.31 9.41 -14.38
N LYS A 32 -1.02 9.36 -14.49
CA LYS A 32 -1.91 10.19 -13.67
C LYS A 32 -1.72 9.89 -12.19
N PHE A 33 -1.59 8.62 -11.80
CA PHE A 33 -1.41 8.23 -10.41
C PHE A 33 -0.10 8.80 -9.84
N ILE A 34 1.04 8.59 -10.51
CA ILE A 34 2.36 9.05 -10.04
C ILE A 34 2.54 10.58 -10.13
N SER A 35 1.78 11.25 -11.00
CA SER A 35 1.81 12.73 -11.09
C SER A 35 1.28 13.42 -9.84
N ASN A 36 0.45 12.74 -9.04
CA ASN A 36 -0.06 13.26 -7.78
C ASN A 36 0.84 12.81 -6.62
N LYS A 37 1.55 13.75 -6.00
CA LYS A 37 2.47 13.48 -4.88
C LYS A 37 1.79 12.91 -3.64
N SER A 38 0.48 13.09 -3.51
CA SER A 38 -0.29 12.49 -2.42
C SER A 38 -0.61 11.02 -2.67
N ASN A 39 -0.33 10.48 -3.86
CA ASN A 39 -0.49 9.07 -4.16
C ASN A 39 0.81 8.32 -3.88
N ILE A 40 0.72 7.31 -3.01
CA ILE A 40 1.87 6.52 -2.60
C ILE A 40 1.67 5.10 -3.11
N CYS A 41 2.71 4.53 -3.74
CA CYS A 41 2.67 3.14 -4.15
C CYS A 41 4.03 2.49 -3.93
N PHE A 42 4.01 1.33 -3.29
CA PHE A 42 5.16 0.47 -3.10
C PHE A 42 4.90 -0.88 -3.74
N PHE A 43 5.93 -1.44 -4.38
CA PHE A 43 5.88 -2.78 -4.96
C PHE A 43 7.13 -3.57 -4.58
N VAL A 44 7.01 -4.89 -4.60
CA VAL A 44 8.10 -5.81 -4.26
C VAL A 44 8.50 -6.59 -5.51
N VAL A 45 9.80 -6.58 -5.81
CA VAL A 45 10.38 -7.31 -6.93
C VAL A 45 11.20 -8.49 -6.42
N GLU A 46 11.05 -9.64 -7.07
CA GLU A 46 11.89 -10.81 -6.92
C GLU A 46 12.20 -11.35 -8.33
N GLU A 47 13.49 -11.54 -8.66
CA GLU A 47 13.93 -12.04 -9.97
C GLU A 47 13.30 -11.27 -11.16
N SER A 48 13.25 -9.94 -11.06
CA SER A 48 12.64 -9.03 -12.05
C SER A 48 11.11 -9.14 -12.21
N LYS A 49 10.42 -9.90 -11.36
CA LYS A 49 8.96 -10.01 -11.35
C LYS A 49 8.38 -9.25 -10.17
N VAL A 50 7.28 -8.53 -10.39
CA VAL A 50 6.51 -7.91 -9.30
C VAL A 50 5.71 -9.00 -8.58
N ILE A 51 6.01 -9.21 -7.30
CA ILE A 51 5.39 -10.25 -6.46
C ILE A 51 4.46 -9.70 -5.39
N GLY A 52 4.46 -8.38 -5.19
CA GLY A 52 3.52 -7.66 -4.34
C GLY A 52 3.36 -6.22 -4.81
N LEU A 53 2.16 -5.68 -4.63
CA LEU A 53 1.81 -4.30 -4.97
C LEU A 53 0.92 -3.73 -3.87
N SER A 54 1.15 -2.47 -3.51
CA SER A 54 0.35 -1.75 -2.54
C SER A 54 0.25 -0.28 -2.94
N TRP A 55 -0.89 0.33 -2.63
CA TRP A 55 -1.05 1.77 -2.84
C TRP A 55 -1.90 2.40 -1.75
N GLY A 56 -1.73 3.70 -1.59
CA GLY A 56 -2.34 4.50 -0.56
C GLY A 56 -2.22 5.99 -0.86
N TYR A 57 -2.62 6.80 0.10
CA TYR A 57 -2.76 8.23 -0.06
C TYR A 57 -2.27 8.99 1.17
N VAL A 58 -1.54 10.08 0.95
CA VAL A 58 -1.35 11.13 1.95
C VAL A 58 -2.63 11.97 1.97
N LEU A 59 -3.29 11.97 3.13
CA LEU A 59 -4.50 12.75 3.38
C LEU A 59 -4.11 14.05 4.07
N GLU A 60 -4.12 15.14 3.30
CA GLU A 60 -3.99 16.48 3.84
C GLU A 60 -5.16 16.81 4.77
N ARG A 61 -4.86 17.52 5.85
CA ARG A 61 -5.84 17.88 6.86
C ARG A 61 -5.74 19.36 7.19
N MET A 62 -6.87 19.93 7.62
CA MET A 62 -6.96 21.35 7.96
C MET A 62 -6.08 21.73 9.16
N ASP A 63 -5.69 20.77 10.00
CA ASP A 63 -4.75 20.98 11.11
C ASP A 63 -3.27 20.87 10.68
N ASN A 64 -2.99 20.75 9.38
CA ASN A 64 -1.65 20.53 8.79
C ASN A 64 -0.95 19.23 9.26
N GLU A 65 -1.69 18.33 9.89
CA GLU A 65 -1.16 17.08 10.43
C GLU A 65 -1.52 15.90 9.53
N SER A 66 -1.00 15.89 8.30
CA SER A 66 -1.35 14.90 7.26
C SER A 66 -1.20 13.46 7.75
N MET A 67 -2.07 12.58 7.26
CA MET A 67 -2.11 11.15 7.61
C MET A 67 -1.83 10.28 6.39
N LEU A 68 -1.28 9.08 6.59
CA LEU A 68 -1.06 8.11 5.51
C LEU A 68 -2.13 7.02 5.55
N TYR A 69 -2.94 6.91 4.51
CA TYR A 69 -3.95 5.87 4.36
C TYR A 69 -3.47 4.80 3.38
N ILE A 70 -3.29 3.56 3.82
CA ILE A 70 -3.00 2.43 2.94
C ILE A 70 -4.32 1.86 2.44
N HIS A 71 -4.55 2.00 1.13
CA HIS A 71 -5.81 1.58 0.50
C HIS A 71 -5.81 0.10 0.13
N SER A 72 -4.70 -0.41 -0.40
CA SER A 72 -4.59 -1.84 -0.72
C SER A 72 -3.19 -2.37 -0.51
N VAL A 73 -3.13 -3.66 -0.19
CA VAL A 73 -1.92 -4.46 -0.06
C VAL A 73 -2.23 -5.83 -0.66
N ASP A 74 -1.59 -6.16 -1.77
CA ASP A 74 -1.82 -7.40 -2.50
C ASP A 74 -0.50 -8.13 -2.76
N VAL A 75 -0.49 -9.43 -2.51
CA VAL A 75 0.67 -10.32 -2.71
C VAL A 75 0.24 -11.50 -3.57
N LEU A 76 1.05 -11.84 -4.59
CA LEU A 76 0.81 -13.01 -5.43
C LEU A 76 0.60 -14.25 -4.57
N LEU A 77 -0.40 -15.07 -4.92
CA LEU A 77 -0.75 -16.28 -4.16
C LEU A 77 0.47 -17.18 -3.91
N THR A 78 1.32 -17.35 -4.92
CA THR A 78 2.56 -18.15 -4.89
C THR A 78 3.68 -17.56 -4.03
N HIS A 79 3.53 -16.32 -3.54
CA HIS A 79 4.52 -15.59 -2.76
C HIS A 79 3.98 -15.11 -1.40
N ARG A 80 2.79 -15.57 -0.99
CA ARG A 80 2.24 -15.31 0.35
C ARG A 80 3.06 -16.04 1.42
N ASN A 81 2.99 -15.56 2.66
CA ASN A 81 3.72 -16.07 3.83
C ASN A 81 5.26 -16.01 3.73
N LYS A 82 5.82 -15.32 2.73
CA LYS A 82 7.27 -15.09 2.57
C LYS A 82 7.75 -13.73 3.09
N GLY A 83 6.89 -12.98 3.78
CA GLY A 83 7.23 -11.64 4.29
C GLY A 83 7.02 -10.48 3.31
N VAL A 84 6.56 -10.73 2.08
CA VAL A 84 6.30 -9.70 1.05
C VAL A 84 5.38 -8.57 1.56
N GLY A 85 4.27 -8.92 2.20
CA GLY A 85 3.35 -7.94 2.78
C GLY A 85 4.01 -7.10 3.89
N GLN A 86 4.88 -7.72 4.70
CA GLN A 86 5.59 -7.01 5.77
C GLN A 86 6.57 -5.98 5.21
N LEU A 87 7.26 -6.31 4.12
CA LEU A 87 8.16 -5.37 3.44
C LEU A 87 7.40 -4.11 2.99
N MET A 88 6.21 -4.28 2.42
CA MET A 88 5.38 -3.13 2.00
C MET A 88 4.87 -2.32 3.19
N ILE A 89 4.36 -2.97 4.25
CA ILE A 89 3.92 -2.26 5.47
C ILE A 89 5.07 -1.46 6.10
N ASN A 90 6.26 -2.06 6.21
CA ASN A 90 7.43 -1.37 6.74
C ASN A 90 7.82 -0.17 5.86
N ALA A 91 7.69 -0.26 4.54
CA ALA A 91 7.95 0.85 3.63
C ALA A 91 7.00 2.04 3.88
N TYR A 92 5.70 1.80 4.09
CA TYR A 92 4.77 2.86 4.48
C TYR A 92 5.09 3.48 5.83
N LEU A 93 5.44 2.67 6.83
CA LEU A 93 5.79 3.17 8.16
C LEU A 93 7.08 4.00 8.14
N ASN A 94 8.06 3.62 7.32
CA ASN A 94 9.26 4.41 7.10
C ASN A 94 8.92 5.72 6.37
N TYR A 95 8.12 5.66 5.30
CA TYR A 95 7.66 6.84 4.57
C TYR A 95 6.94 7.83 5.50
N GLN A 96 6.08 7.35 6.39
CA GLN A 96 5.40 8.16 7.40
C GLN A 96 6.39 8.91 8.30
N LYS A 97 7.43 8.23 8.79
CA LYS A 97 8.46 8.82 9.65
C LYS A 97 9.29 9.86 8.90
N GLU A 98 9.75 9.53 7.69
CA GLU A 98 10.60 10.39 6.85
C GLU A 98 9.88 11.65 6.40
N ASN A 99 8.56 11.59 6.20
CA ASN A 99 7.75 12.72 5.75
C ASN A 99 6.99 13.41 6.90
N HIS A 100 7.30 13.08 8.16
CA HIS A 100 6.69 13.66 9.35
C HIS A 100 5.15 13.60 9.35
N LEU A 101 4.56 12.52 8.83
CA LEU A 101 3.11 12.35 8.81
C LEU A 101 2.63 11.91 10.19
N ARG A 102 1.46 12.39 10.63
CA ARG A 102 0.93 12.19 11.99
C ARG A 102 0.78 10.72 12.36
N ASN A 103 0.22 9.92 11.47
CA ASN A 103 0.11 8.47 11.62
C ASN A 103 -0.17 7.79 10.26
N THR A 104 -0.12 6.45 10.28
CA THR A 104 -0.54 5.58 9.17
C THR A 104 -1.74 4.76 9.62
N PHE A 105 -2.74 4.60 8.75
CA PHE A 105 -3.87 3.72 9.01
C PHE A 105 -4.30 2.96 7.75
N LEU A 106 -5.06 1.90 7.97
CA LEU A 106 -5.70 1.09 6.94
C LEU A 106 -7.00 0.51 7.49
N ILE A 107 -7.80 -0.08 6.62
CA ILE A 107 -9.05 -0.75 6.99
C ILE A 107 -9.01 -2.16 6.39
N THR A 108 -9.44 -3.13 7.17
CA THR A 108 -9.60 -4.53 6.74
C THR A 108 -10.82 -5.12 7.42
N ASP A 109 -11.42 -6.14 6.80
CA ASP A 109 -12.52 -6.88 7.40
C ASP A 109 -12.04 -7.70 8.61
N GLU A 110 -12.91 -7.87 9.61
CA GLU A 110 -12.60 -8.63 10.83
C GLU A 110 -12.25 -10.11 10.52
N ASP A 111 -12.87 -10.68 9.48
CA ASP A 111 -12.67 -12.06 9.04
C ASP A 111 -11.48 -12.24 8.09
N ASN A 112 -10.81 -11.16 7.69
CA ASN A 112 -9.57 -11.23 6.91
C ASN A 112 -8.37 -11.57 7.80
N ILE A 113 -8.37 -12.80 8.32
CA ILE A 113 -7.37 -13.32 9.27
C ILE A 113 -5.92 -13.11 8.77
N PRO A 114 -5.57 -13.38 7.49
CA PRO A 114 -4.21 -13.16 7.01
C PRO A 114 -3.78 -11.69 7.05
N ALA A 115 -4.67 -10.76 6.69
CA ALA A 115 -4.38 -9.34 6.70
C ALA A 115 -4.27 -8.80 8.13
N ASN A 116 -5.20 -9.17 9.03
CA ASN A 116 -5.12 -8.80 10.43
C ASN A 116 -3.81 -9.26 11.08
N LYS A 117 -3.41 -10.53 10.87
CA LYS A 117 -2.11 -11.04 11.34
C LYS A 117 -0.90 -10.29 10.76
N LEU A 118 -1.00 -9.74 9.56
CA LEU A 118 0.06 -8.91 8.96
C LEU A 118 0.11 -7.54 9.65
N TYR A 119 -1.04 -6.88 9.81
CA TYR A 119 -1.11 -5.50 10.28
C TYR A 119 -0.88 -5.36 11.79
N GLN A 120 -1.05 -6.43 12.56
CA GLN A 120 -0.75 -6.50 14.00
C GLN A 120 0.73 -6.79 14.31
N LYS A 121 1.60 -6.98 13.30
CA LYS A 121 3.03 -7.25 13.53
C LYS A 121 3.88 -6.07 13.98
N PRO A 122 3.71 -4.84 13.46
CA PRO A 122 4.50 -3.69 13.90
C PRO A 122 4.27 -3.40 15.39
N GLU A 123 5.31 -3.06 16.16
CA GLU A 123 5.24 -2.93 17.63
C GLU A 123 4.25 -1.88 18.15
N HIS A 124 3.89 -0.89 17.32
CA HIS A 124 3.00 0.21 17.70
C HIS A 124 1.65 0.17 16.97
N PHE A 125 1.10 -1.04 16.74
CA PHE A 125 -0.24 -1.15 16.18
C PHE A 125 -1.31 -0.83 17.24
N LEU A 126 -2.37 -0.15 16.80
CA LEU A 126 -3.59 0.05 17.58
C LEU A 126 -4.76 -0.45 16.73
N GLU A 127 -5.56 -1.34 17.31
CA GLU A 127 -6.80 -1.79 16.68
C GLU A 127 -7.98 -0.98 17.22
N THR A 128 -8.92 -0.62 16.35
CA THR A 128 -10.15 0.06 16.75
C THR A 128 -11.29 -0.45 15.90
N LYS A 129 -12.38 -0.87 16.54
CA LYS A 129 -13.60 -1.27 15.84
C LYS A 129 -14.31 -0.03 15.32
N LYS A 130 -14.63 -0.01 14.02
CA LYS A 130 -15.34 1.08 13.36
C LYS A 130 -16.41 0.52 12.43
N ASN A 131 -17.52 1.23 12.30
CA ASN A 131 -18.50 0.98 11.26
C ASN A 131 -18.03 1.67 9.97
N LEU A 132 -18.09 0.94 8.84
CA LEU A 132 -17.82 1.49 7.52
C LEU A 132 -19.13 1.65 6.76
N TYR A 133 -19.42 2.88 6.32
CA TYR A 133 -20.63 3.22 5.59
C TYR A 133 -20.28 3.53 4.13
N PHE A 134 -21.08 3.01 3.19
CA PHE A 134 -20.97 3.28 1.76
C PHE A 134 -22.23 3.98 1.27
N TYR A 135 -22.04 5.07 0.53
CA TYR A 135 -23.11 5.75 -0.21
C TYR A 135 -22.88 5.48 -1.70
N LYS A 136 -23.92 5.04 -2.40
CA LYS A 136 -23.90 4.75 -3.85
C LYS A 136 -24.80 5.73 -4.59
#